data_AF-A0A3C2B7A1-F1
#
_entry.id   AF-A0A3C2B7A1-F1
#
_cell.length_a   1.000
_cell.length_b   1.000
_cell.length_c   1.000
_cell.angle_alpha   90.00
_cell.angle_beta   90.00
_cell.angle_gamma   90.00
#
_symmetry.space_group_name_H-M   'P 1'
#
loop_
_entity.id
_entity.type
_entity.pdbx_description
1 polymer ?
#
loop_
_entity_poly.entity_id
_entity_poly.type
_entity_poly.pdbx_seq_one_letter_code
_entity_poly.pdbx_strand_id
1 'polypeptide(L)'
;TELKRSIGSDVIVAKVAPGQGAAVAAAVEPVAEVDRVEAGDDEVVMSVQHGAAAISPVAVALAEAGVAVEGLTLRTPTLDDVFLHLTGGRMQEDAA
;
A
#
# COMPACT_ATOMS: atom_id res chain seq x y z
N THR A 1 11.77 7.96 -12.80
CA THR A 1 11.23 6.60 -12.93
C THR A 1 10.32 6.34 -11.77
N GLU A 2 9.02 6.56 -11.95
CA GLU A 2 7.96 6.32 -10.95
C GLU A 2 8.00 4.89 -10.42
N LEU A 3 8.45 3.93 -11.24
CA LEU A 3 8.64 2.53 -10.89
C LEU A 3 9.84 2.23 -9.96
N LYS A 4 10.84 3.14 -9.83
CA LYS A 4 11.97 2.91 -8.90
C LYS A 4 11.62 3.28 -7.45
N ARG A 5 10.63 4.15 -7.23
CA ARG A 5 10.21 4.56 -5.89
C ARG A 5 9.23 3.58 -5.28
N SER A 6 8.33 3.01 -6.09
CA SER A 6 7.31 2.07 -5.60
C SER A 6 7.86 0.76 -5.03
N ILE A 7 9.10 0.39 -5.35
CA ILE A 7 9.68 -0.89 -4.92
C ILE A 7 10.55 -0.72 -3.65
N GLY A 8 10.87 0.51 -3.22
CA GLY A 8 11.63 0.77 -1.98
C GLY A 8 10.84 1.50 -0.89
N SER A 9 9.58 1.82 -1.14
CA SER A 9 8.70 2.48 -0.18
C SER A 9 8.08 1.47 0.78
N ASP A 10 7.87 1.91 2.02
CA ASP A 10 7.05 1.16 2.96
C ASP A 10 5.61 1.06 2.42
N VAL A 11 4.90 0.00 2.81
CA VAL A 11 3.53 -0.26 2.36
C VAL A 11 2.63 -0.44 3.56
N ILE A 12 1.54 0.32 3.61
CA ILE A 12 0.44 0.08 4.56
C ILE A 12 -0.67 -0.64 3.81
N VAL A 13 -1.12 -1.76 4.36
CA VAL A 13 -2.28 -2.51 3.85
C VAL A 13 -3.44 -2.32 4.81
N ALA A 14 -4.53 -1.76 4.32
CA ALA A 14 -5.80 -1.64 5.03
C ALA A 14 -6.74 -2.76 4.60
N LYS A 15 -7.19 -3.59 5.55
CA LYS A 15 -8.28 -4.54 5.32
C LYS A 15 -9.61 -3.87 5.59
N VAL A 16 -10.56 -4.04 4.68
CA VAL A 16 -11.87 -3.40 4.76
C VAL A 16 -12.96 -4.34 4.28
N ALA A 17 -14.20 -4.03 4.65
CA ALA A 17 -15.34 -4.73 4.10
C ALA A 17 -15.40 -4.56 2.56
N PRO A 18 -15.88 -5.59 1.83
CA PRO A 18 -16.00 -5.53 0.38
C PRO A 18 -16.72 -4.26 -0.12
N GLY A 19 -16.13 -3.58 -1.11
CA GLY A 19 -16.68 -2.37 -1.72
C GLY A 19 -16.36 -1.06 -0.98
N GLN A 20 -15.60 -1.10 0.11
CA GLN A 20 -15.12 0.11 0.81
C GLN A 20 -13.82 0.69 0.22
N GLY A 21 -13.18 0.00 -0.74
CA GLY A 21 -11.87 0.39 -1.27
C GLY A 21 -11.80 1.82 -1.81
N ALA A 22 -12.85 2.28 -2.51
CA ALA A 22 -12.90 3.65 -3.03
C ALA A 22 -13.01 4.72 -1.92
N ALA A 23 -13.74 4.41 -0.84
CA ALA A 23 -13.88 5.33 0.30
C ALA A 23 -12.57 5.46 1.07
N VAL A 24 -11.87 4.34 1.28
CA VAL A 24 -10.51 4.34 1.85
C VAL A 24 -9.58 5.18 0.98
N ALA A 25 -9.58 4.96 -0.34
CA ALA A 25 -8.69 5.68 -1.24
C ALA A 25 -8.92 7.19 -1.19
N ALA A 26 -10.18 7.64 -1.24
CA ALA A 26 -10.51 9.05 -1.11
C ALA A 26 -10.14 9.64 0.26
N ALA A 27 -10.25 8.86 1.34
CA ALA A 27 -9.90 9.31 2.68
C ALA A 27 -8.39 9.51 2.88
N VAL A 28 -7.55 8.68 2.25
CA VAL A 28 -6.10 8.73 2.44
C VAL A 28 -5.36 9.54 1.37
N GLU A 29 -6.02 9.90 0.27
CA GLU A 29 -5.46 10.78 -0.78
C GLU A 29 -4.90 12.12 -0.26
N PRO A 30 -5.49 12.79 0.76
CA PRO A 30 -4.94 14.02 1.33
C PRO A 30 -3.75 13.82 2.27
N VAL A 31 -3.41 12.57 2.63
CA VAL A 31 -2.34 12.27 3.59
C VAL A 31 -0.99 12.43 2.89
N ALA A 32 -0.17 13.37 3.37
CA ALA A 32 1.07 13.77 2.70
C ALA A 32 2.10 12.64 2.58
N GLU A 33 2.07 11.68 3.51
CA GLU A 33 2.95 10.52 3.53
C GLU A 33 2.55 9.43 2.52
N VAL A 34 1.34 9.50 1.94
CA VAL A 34 0.82 8.53 0.96
C VAL A 34 1.22 8.96 -0.45
N ASP A 35 2.07 8.15 -1.09
CA ASP A 35 2.53 8.40 -2.46
C ASP A 35 1.58 7.80 -3.51
N ARG A 36 0.99 6.64 -3.21
CA ARG A 36 0.14 5.90 -4.14
C ARG A 36 -0.85 5.02 -3.38
N VAL A 37 -2.06 4.92 -3.92
CA VAL A 37 -3.11 4.05 -3.41
C VAL A 37 -3.57 3.09 -4.50
N GLU A 38 -3.71 1.82 -4.15
CA GLU A 38 -4.30 0.79 -4.99
C GLU A 38 -5.47 0.17 -4.21
N ALA A 39 -6.69 0.43 -4.68
CA ALA A 39 -7.90 -0.10 -4.07
C ALA A 39 -8.28 -1.44 -4.69
N GLY A 40 -8.31 -2.49 -3.87
CA GLY A 40 -8.96 -3.76 -4.18
C GLY A 40 -10.38 -3.82 -3.61
N ASP A 41 -10.99 -5.00 -3.71
CA ASP A 41 -12.36 -5.22 -3.25
C ASP A 41 -12.46 -5.21 -1.72
N ASP A 42 -11.56 -5.92 -1.03
CA ASP A 42 -11.52 -6.11 0.44
C ASP A 42 -10.21 -5.64 1.09
N GLU A 43 -9.26 -5.14 0.29
CA GLU A 43 -8.02 -4.57 0.78
C GLU A 43 -7.60 -3.33 -0.03
N VAL A 44 -6.90 -2.41 0.63
CA VAL A 44 -6.31 -1.23 0.00
C VAL A 44 -4.85 -1.15 0.36
N VAL A 45 -4.02 -1.00 -0.66
CA VAL A 45 -2.57 -0.96 -0.55
C VAL A 45 -2.10 0.49 -0.74
N MET A 46 -1.39 1.03 0.24
CA MET A 46 -0.86 2.39 0.25
C MET A 46 0.67 2.33 0.25
N SER A 47 1.29 2.86 -0.79
CA SER A 47 2.73 3.13 -0.77
C SER A 47 2.98 4.41 0.02
N VAL A 48 3.85 4.35 1.02
CA VAL A 48 4.09 5.48 1.94
C VAL A 48 5.58 5.76 2.14
N GLN A 49 5.88 7.00 2.51
CA GLN A 49 7.20 7.38 3.00
C GLN A 49 7.25 7.25 4.53
N HIS A 50 8.38 6.79 5.06
CA HIS A 50 8.59 6.65 6.51
C HIS A 50 7.46 5.86 7.19
N GLY A 51 7.27 4.60 6.80
CA GLY A 51 6.03 3.84 7.01
C GLY A 51 5.52 3.79 8.45
N ALA A 52 6.42 3.62 9.43
CA ALA A 52 6.02 3.63 10.83
C ALA A 52 5.38 4.97 11.27
N ALA A 53 5.90 6.09 10.78
CA ALA A 53 5.34 7.42 11.04
C ALA A 53 4.02 7.62 10.27
N ALA A 54 3.92 7.07 9.05
CA ALA A 54 2.74 7.19 8.19
C ALA A 54 1.50 6.43 8.72
N ILE A 55 1.65 5.43 9.60
CA ILE A 55 0.49 4.69 10.15
C ILE A 55 -0.49 5.63 10.87
N SER A 56 0.02 6.55 11.69
CA SER A 56 -0.83 7.42 12.50
C SER A 56 -1.69 8.38 11.67
N PRO A 57 -1.13 9.19 10.75
CA PRO A 57 -1.95 10.09 9.93
C PRO A 57 -2.93 9.32 9.02
N VAL A 58 -2.55 8.14 8.50
CA VAL A 58 -3.47 7.27 7.74
C VAL A 58 -4.64 6.81 8.61
N ALA A 59 -4.37 6.32 9.81
CA ALA A 59 -5.41 5.86 10.73
C ALA A 59 -6.37 7.00 11.14
N VAL A 60 -5.83 8.21 11.37
CA VAL A 60 -6.63 9.40 11.68
C VAL A 60 -7.52 9.79 10.50
N ALA A 61 -6.97 9.86 9.28
CA ALA A 61 -7.75 10.22 8.10
C ALA A 61 -8.92 9.25 7.84
N LEU A 62 -8.69 7.95 8.03
CA LEU A 62 -9.73 6.93 7.90
C LEU A 62 -10.82 7.09 8.98
N ALA A 63 -10.41 7.39 10.22
CA ALA A 63 -11.35 7.62 11.31
C ALA A 63 -12.20 8.88 11.07
N GLU A 64 -11.60 9.98 10.59
CA GLU A 64 -12.29 11.23 10.26
C GLU A 64 -13.28 11.05 9.09
N ALA A 65 -12.93 10.19 8.13
CA ALA A 65 -13.82 9.82 7.03
C ALA A 65 -14.92 8.81 7.43
N GLY A 66 -14.91 8.30 8.67
CA GLY A 66 -15.86 7.30 9.14
C GLY A 66 -15.68 5.92 8.50
N VAL A 67 -14.50 5.63 7.95
CA VAL A 67 -14.18 4.36 7.29
C VAL A 67 -13.72 3.35 8.34
N ALA A 68 -14.51 2.29 8.52
CA ALA A 68 -14.14 1.19 9.40
C ALA A 68 -13.14 0.26 8.70
N VAL A 69 -11.94 0.14 9.28
CA VAL A 69 -10.93 -0.84 8.86
C VAL A 69 -10.89 -2.02 9.82
N GLU A 70 -10.73 -3.21 9.28
CA GLU A 70 -10.55 -4.44 10.06
C GLU A 70 -9.11 -4.57 10.59
N GLY A 71 -8.15 -3.95 9.88
CA GLY A 71 -6.77 -3.88 10.31
C GLY A 71 -5.90 -3.03 9.39
N LEU A 72 -4.83 -2.49 9.96
CA LEU A 72 -3.75 -1.80 9.26
C LEU A 72 -2.46 -2.57 9.49
N THR A 73 -1.81 -3.01 8.41
CA THR A 73 -0.53 -3.72 8.47
C THR A 73 0.54 -2.92 7.74
N LEU A 74 1.61 -2.58 8.44
CA LEU A 74 2.81 -2.02 7.81
C LEU A 74 3.74 -3.13 7.35
N ARG A 75 4.21 -3.03 6.11
CA ARG A 75 5.24 -3.87 5.52
C ARG A 75 6.39 -2.98 5.06
N THR A 76 7.60 -3.34 5.44
CA THR A 76 8.83 -2.73 4.92
C THR A 76 9.47 -3.74 3.99
N PRO A 77 9.31 -3.59 2.65
CA PRO A 77 9.87 -4.54 1.70
C PRO A 77 11.38 -4.66 1.89
N THR A 78 11.88 -5.88 1.89
CA THR A 78 13.32 -6.12 1.94
C THR A 78 13.93 -5.94 0.56
N LEU A 79 15.26 -5.76 0.49
CA LEU A 79 15.98 -5.71 -0.79
C LEU A 79 15.73 -6.94 -1.67
N ASP A 80 15.53 -8.12 -1.07
CA ASP A 80 15.24 -9.34 -1.82
C ASP A 80 13.85 -9.29 -2.46
N ASP A 81 12.84 -8.71 -1.79
CA ASP A 81 11.50 -8.49 -2.35
C ASP A 81 11.53 -7.53 -3.55
N VAL A 82 12.36 -6.50 -3.46
CA VAL A 82 12.59 -5.54 -4.55
C VAL A 82 13.25 -6.22 -5.75
N PHE A 83 14.24 -7.06 -5.46
CA PHE A 83 15.00 -7.75 -6.49
C PHE A 83 14.11 -8.76 -7.23
N LEU A 84 13.29 -9.53 -6.50
CA LEU A 84 12.38 -10.50 -7.05
C LEU A 84 11.34 -9.87 -8.01
N HIS A 85 10.84 -8.67 -7.70
CA HIS A 85 9.88 -7.97 -8.56
C HIS A 85 10.51 -7.42 -9.85
N LEU A 86 11.79 -7.05 -9.81
CA LEU A 86 12.54 -6.56 -10.97
C LEU A 86 13.03 -7.68 -11.90
N THR A 87 13.34 -8.87 -11.36
CA THR A 87 13.84 -10.02 -12.14
C THR A 87 12.77 -11.07 -12.44
N GLY A 88 11.66 -11.08 -11.70
CA GLY A 88 10.59 -12.08 -11.79
C GLY A 88 9.74 -12.01 -13.07
N GLY A 89 9.82 -10.92 -13.85
CA GLY A 89 9.21 -10.83 -15.18
C GLY A 89 9.88 -11.69 -16.27
N ARG A 90 10.94 -12.45 -15.95
CA ARG A 90 11.66 -13.31 -16.93
C ARG A 90 11.97 -14.73 -16.46
N MET A 91 11.45 -15.19 -15.31
CA MET A 91 11.74 -16.55 -14.83
C MET A 91 10.55 -17.52 -14.91
N GLN A 92 9.46 -17.14 -15.59
CA GLN A 92 8.42 -18.06 -16.05
C GLN A 92 8.39 -18.10 -17.58
N GLU A 93 9.54 -18.33 -18.23
CA GLU A 93 9.53 -18.75 -19.64
C GLU A 93 10.66 -19.73 -20.03
N ASP A 94 11.51 -20.16 -19.09
CA ASP A 94 12.48 -21.24 -19.32
C ASP A 94 12.44 -22.25 -18.17
N ALA A 95 11.36 -23.01 -18.11
CA ALA A 95 11.36 -24.34 -17.50
C ALA A 95 10.67 -25.30 -18.48
N ALA A 96 11.40 -25.57 -19.57
CA ALA A 96 11.23 -26.77 -20.39
C ALA A 96 12.18 -27.87 -19.87
#